data_AF-A0A1U8I535-F1
#
_entry.id   AF-A0A1U8I535-F1
#
_cell.length_a   1.000
_cell.length_b   1.000
_cell.length_c   1.000
_cell.angle_alpha   90.00
_cell.angle_beta   90.00
_cell.angle_gamma   90.00
#
_symmetry.space_group_name_H-M   'P 1'
#
loop_
_entity.id
_entity.type
_entity.pdbx_description
1 polymer ?
#
loop_
_entity_poly.entity_id
_entity_poly.type
_entity_poly.pdbx_seq_one_letter_code
_entity_poly.pdbx_strand_id
1 'polypeptide(L)'
;MATNPIDSCWRCKKNWAKNRKILVKCVLGFGHKTSGGSNGDYYLVTDNSDDDVLNPKPGTLRHAVIQKRPLWIIFARSMHIKLSQELIVQSHKTIDGCGADVHISYGCGITLQFVQNVIIHNIHIHHIFPSSGGLIRDSEDHFGFRTVGDGDGISIFGSSNIWLDHISMSESQDGLIDAIQGSTAITISNCHFTHHNDVMLFGASDAYSKD
;
A
#
# COMPACT_ATOMS: atom_id res chain seq x y z
N MET A 1 15.71 20.66 -6.84
CA MET A 1 14.49 21.25 -7.42
C MET A 1 13.62 20.09 -7.86
N ALA A 2 12.37 20.01 -7.40
CA ALA A 2 11.43 19.03 -7.91
C ALA A 2 11.05 19.42 -9.36
N THR A 3 11.01 18.46 -10.28
CA THR A 3 10.87 18.74 -11.71
C THR A 3 9.55 18.25 -12.30
N ASN A 4 8.89 17.27 -11.69
CA ASN A 4 7.59 16.80 -12.17
C ASN A 4 6.42 17.52 -11.46
N PRO A 5 5.21 17.58 -12.08
CA PRO A 5 4.06 18.31 -11.52
C PRO A 5 3.59 17.83 -10.15
N ILE A 6 3.65 16.51 -9.88
CA ILE A 6 3.23 15.92 -8.60
C ILE A 6 4.19 16.41 -7.50
N ASP A 7 5.50 16.21 -7.66
CA ASP A 7 6.49 16.61 -6.67
C ASP A 7 6.51 18.11 -6.46
N SER A 8 6.43 18.88 -7.55
CA SER A 8 6.44 20.35 -7.50
C SER A 8 5.26 20.89 -6.69
N CYS A 9 4.14 20.17 -6.66
CA CYS A 9 2.94 20.56 -5.92
C CYS A 9 3.11 20.46 -4.40
N TRP A 10 3.85 19.48 -3.88
CA TRP A 10 4.01 19.29 -2.42
C TRP A 10 5.43 19.54 -1.89
N ARG A 11 6.49 19.07 -2.56
CA ARG A 11 7.88 19.21 -2.10
C ARG A 11 8.33 20.67 -2.03
N CYS A 12 7.77 21.52 -2.89
CA CYS A 12 8.05 22.95 -2.91
C CYS A 12 7.24 23.74 -1.87
N LYS A 13 6.32 23.11 -1.12
CA LYS A 13 5.58 23.79 -0.05
C LYS A 13 6.44 23.90 1.19
N LYS A 14 6.50 25.10 1.77
CA LYS A 14 7.14 25.33 3.08
C LYS A 14 6.48 24.41 4.12
N ASN A 15 7.29 23.77 4.96
CA ASN A 15 6.83 22.87 6.03
C ASN A 15 6.02 21.64 5.56
N TRP A 16 6.22 21.13 4.33
CA TRP A 16 5.51 19.92 3.86
C TRP A 16 5.63 18.75 4.86
N ALA A 17 6.78 18.59 5.51
CA ALA A 17 7.01 17.55 6.52
C ALA A 17 6.11 17.67 7.76
N LYS A 18 5.66 18.89 8.10
CA LYS A 18 4.68 19.15 9.17
C LYS A 18 3.23 19.05 8.69
N ASN A 19 3.01 19.11 7.38
CA ASN A 19 1.70 19.16 6.73
C ASN A 19 1.53 17.99 5.73
N ARG A 20 1.91 16.78 6.11
CA ARG A 20 1.98 15.59 5.23
C ARG A 20 0.72 15.37 4.38
N LYS A 21 -0.45 15.57 4.99
CA LYS A 21 -1.75 15.41 4.32
C LYS A 21 -2.00 16.31 3.13
N ILE A 22 -1.22 17.40 2.94
CA ILE A 22 -1.35 18.24 1.74
C ILE A 22 -1.01 17.47 0.45
N LEU A 23 -0.27 16.37 0.57
CA LEU A 23 0.08 15.46 -0.51
C LEU A 23 -1.14 15.06 -1.36
N VAL A 24 -2.32 14.87 -0.75
CA VAL A 24 -3.55 14.45 -1.47
C VAL A 24 -4.10 15.51 -2.42
N LYS A 25 -3.57 16.74 -2.39
CA LYS A 25 -3.92 17.79 -3.35
C LYS A 25 -3.07 17.74 -4.62
N CYS A 26 -2.11 16.82 -4.68
CA CYS A 26 -1.13 16.73 -5.75
C CYS A 26 -1.29 15.48 -6.62
N VAL A 27 -2.33 14.66 -6.37
CA VAL A 27 -2.60 13.47 -7.19
C VAL A 27 -3.04 13.91 -8.59
N LEU A 28 -2.44 13.30 -9.62
CA LEU A 28 -2.79 13.50 -11.02
C LEU A 28 -3.14 12.16 -11.67
N GLY A 29 -3.64 12.18 -12.91
CA GLY A 29 -4.00 10.98 -13.66
C GLY A 29 -5.37 10.41 -13.27
N PHE A 30 -5.60 9.13 -13.56
CA PHE A 30 -6.91 8.50 -13.29
C PHE A 30 -7.24 8.43 -11.80
N GLY A 31 -6.24 8.31 -10.93
CA GLY A 31 -6.39 8.36 -9.47
C GLY A 31 -6.53 9.76 -8.87
N HIS A 32 -6.74 10.84 -9.64
CA HIS A 32 -6.76 12.22 -9.13
C HIS A 32 -7.78 12.51 -8.00
N LYS A 33 -8.77 11.62 -7.78
CA LYS A 33 -9.74 11.73 -6.68
C LYS A 33 -9.31 11.03 -5.39
N THR A 34 -8.19 10.31 -5.41
CA THR A 34 -7.69 9.56 -4.24
C THR A 34 -7.34 10.51 -3.09
N SER A 35 -7.98 10.28 -1.95
CA SER A 35 -7.78 11.07 -0.72
C SER A 35 -7.13 10.28 0.42
N GLY A 36 -6.97 8.96 0.26
CA GLY A 36 -6.37 8.10 1.28
C GLY A 36 -7.04 8.26 2.64
N GLY A 37 -6.22 8.37 3.69
CA GLY A 37 -6.64 8.64 5.05
C GLY A 37 -6.65 10.11 5.46
N SER A 38 -6.72 11.07 4.52
CA SER A 38 -6.58 12.51 4.84
C SER A 38 -7.56 13.02 5.91
N ASN A 39 -8.77 12.46 5.93
CA ASN A 39 -9.86 12.85 6.83
C ASN A 39 -9.78 12.17 8.21
N GLY A 40 -8.82 11.27 8.43
CA GLY A 40 -8.66 10.52 9.68
C GLY A 40 -7.51 11.01 10.53
N ASP A 41 -7.27 10.39 11.68
CA ASP A 41 -6.13 10.74 12.53
C ASP A 41 -4.82 10.17 11.98
N TYR A 42 -3.70 10.67 12.51
CA TYR A 42 -2.43 9.98 12.34
C TYR A 42 -2.42 8.69 13.16
N TYR A 43 -1.87 7.62 12.59
CA TYR A 43 -1.54 6.39 13.29
C TYR A 43 -0.02 6.23 13.26
N LEU A 44 0.62 6.16 14.43
CA LEU A 44 2.06 5.99 14.53
C LEU A 44 2.40 4.51 14.69
N VAL A 45 3.04 3.93 13.69
CA VAL A 45 3.63 2.59 13.78
C VAL A 45 4.91 2.68 14.60
N THR A 46 4.95 1.94 15.69
CA THR A 46 6.06 1.88 16.66
C THR A 46 6.66 0.49 16.78
N ASP A 47 5.95 -0.53 16.30
CA ASP A 47 6.30 -1.95 16.33
C ASP A 47 6.30 -2.50 14.90
N ASN A 48 7.40 -3.14 14.50
CA ASN A 48 7.57 -3.72 13.16
C ASN A 48 7.25 -5.22 13.13
N SER A 49 6.75 -5.80 14.23
CA SER A 49 6.39 -7.21 14.29
C SER A 49 5.04 -7.51 13.63
N ASP A 50 4.88 -8.75 13.18
CA ASP A 50 3.68 -9.25 12.50
C ASP A 50 3.33 -10.68 12.96
N ASP A 51 3.46 -10.91 14.27
CA ASP A 51 3.49 -12.25 14.88
C ASP A 51 2.09 -12.89 15.01
N ASP A 52 1.03 -12.07 15.04
CA ASP A 52 -0.36 -12.53 15.15
C ASP A 52 -1.21 -11.81 14.09
N VAL A 53 -1.55 -12.56 13.04
CA VAL A 53 -2.38 -12.08 11.92
C VAL A 53 -3.86 -12.01 12.26
N LEU A 54 -4.29 -12.64 13.36
CA LEU A 54 -5.67 -12.66 13.85
C LEU A 54 -5.90 -11.62 14.93
N ASN A 55 -4.91 -11.25 15.73
CA ASN A 55 -5.03 -10.23 16.77
C ASN A 55 -3.80 -9.30 16.75
N PRO A 56 -3.64 -8.51 15.68
CA PRO A 56 -2.48 -7.64 15.55
C PRO A 56 -2.45 -6.61 16.68
N LYS A 57 -1.27 -6.39 17.26
CA LYS A 57 -1.10 -5.45 18.38
C LYS A 57 -1.25 -4.00 17.93
N PRO A 58 -1.91 -3.11 18.71
CA PRO A 58 -1.79 -1.67 18.51
C PRO A 58 -0.31 -1.25 18.48
N GLY A 59 0.04 -0.36 17.55
CA GLY A 59 1.41 0.04 17.25
C GLY A 59 2.02 -0.68 16.04
N THR A 60 1.42 -1.77 15.55
CA THR A 60 1.88 -2.48 14.34
C THR A 60 1.23 -1.92 13.07
N LEU A 61 1.87 -2.14 11.91
CA LEU A 61 1.30 -1.80 10.62
C LEU A 61 0.00 -2.59 10.34
N ARG A 62 -0.03 -3.90 10.66
CA ARG A 62 -1.22 -4.75 10.46
C ARG A 62 -2.41 -4.23 11.24
N HIS A 63 -2.24 -3.86 12.51
CA HIS A 63 -3.32 -3.26 13.27
C HIS A 63 -3.81 -1.95 12.64
N ALA A 64 -2.90 -1.11 12.15
CA ALA A 64 -3.24 0.19 11.57
C ALA A 64 -4.11 0.07 10.30
N VAL A 65 -3.78 -0.86 9.40
CA VAL A 65 -4.45 -0.95 8.10
C VAL A 65 -5.83 -1.59 8.15
N ILE A 66 -6.15 -2.38 9.18
CA ILE A 66 -7.46 -3.04 9.34
C ILE A 66 -8.52 -2.17 10.02
N GLN A 67 -8.13 -0.99 10.53
CA GLN A 67 -9.09 -0.10 11.20
C GLN A 67 -10.15 0.38 10.22
N LYS A 68 -11.43 0.43 10.61
CA LYS A 68 -12.51 0.87 9.72
C LYS A 68 -12.46 2.36 9.43
N ARG A 69 -12.03 3.15 10.42
CA ARG A 69 -11.90 4.60 10.27
C ARG A 69 -10.76 4.98 9.31
N PRO A 70 -10.83 6.16 8.66
CA PRO A 70 -9.72 6.66 7.87
C PRO A 70 -8.47 6.85 8.73
N LEU A 71 -7.28 6.55 8.20
CA LEU A 71 -6.02 6.74 8.93
C LEU A 71 -4.87 7.16 8.02
N TRP A 72 -4.09 8.13 8.50
CA TRP A 72 -2.80 8.49 7.92
C TRP A 72 -1.68 7.82 8.73
N ILE A 73 -1.18 6.71 8.22
CA ILE A 73 -0.23 5.82 8.89
C ILE A 73 1.19 6.33 8.61
N ILE A 74 1.94 6.60 9.69
CA ILE A 74 3.34 7.05 9.67
C ILE A 74 4.19 6.15 10.56
N PHE A 75 5.50 6.26 10.44
CA PHE A 75 6.45 5.39 11.13
C PHE A 75 7.31 6.20 12.10
N ALA A 76 7.49 5.67 13.32
CA ALA A 76 8.25 6.35 14.37
C ALA A 76 9.77 6.36 14.11
N ARG A 77 10.26 5.42 13.30
CA ARG A 77 11.67 5.23 12.94
C ARG A 77 11.75 4.39 11.67
N SER A 78 12.94 4.27 11.10
CA SER A 78 13.22 3.27 10.05
C SER A 78 12.90 1.86 10.56
N MET A 79 12.29 1.04 9.71
CA MET A 79 11.78 -0.29 10.06
C MET A 79 11.88 -1.25 8.89
N HIS A 80 12.27 -2.49 9.19
CA HIS A 80 12.09 -3.64 8.30
C HIS A 80 10.92 -4.45 8.84
N ILE A 81 9.84 -4.51 8.08
CA ILE A 81 8.59 -5.21 8.42
C ILE A 81 8.54 -6.48 7.56
N LYS A 82 8.59 -7.63 8.22
CA LYS A 82 8.41 -8.93 7.59
C LYS A 82 6.98 -9.38 7.83
N LEU A 83 6.15 -9.32 6.79
CA LEU A 83 4.76 -9.75 6.87
C LEU A 83 4.68 -11.29 6.87
N SER A 84 4.02 -11.86 7.87
CA SER A 84 3.87 -13.31 8.03
C SER A 84 2.81 -13.91 7.10
N GLN A 85 1.85 -13.09 6.67
CA GLN A 85 0.83 -13.35 5.66
C GLN A 85 0.54 -12.06 4.90
N GLU A 86 -0.26 -12.12 3.82
CA GLU A 86 -0.71 -10.94 3.08
C GLU A 86 -1.24 -9.83 4.02
N LEU A 87 -0.85 -8.59 3.76
CA LEU A 87 -1.35 -7.43 4.49
C LEU A 87 -2.61 -6.89 3.79
N ILE A 88 -3.78 -7.29 4.29
CA ILE A 88 -5.07 -6.80 3.78
C ILE A 88 -5.33 -5.38 4.32
N VAL A 89 -5.49 -4.42 3.40
CA VAL A 89 -5.66 -3.01 3.74
C VAL A 89 -7.11 -2.58 3.56
N GLN A 90 -7.72 -1.98 4.58
CA GLN A 90 -9.06 -1.39 4.49
C GLN A 90 -9.07 -0.09 3.67
N SER A 91 -10.27 0.36 3.29
CA SER A 91 -10.47 1.64 2.59
C SER A 91 -10.00 2.84 3.42
N HIS A 92 -9.76 3.97 2.75
CA HIS A 92 -9.41 5.26 3.37
C HIS A 92 -8.11 5.22 4.20
N LYS A 93 -7.06 4.65 3.62
CA LYS A 93 -5.75 4.54 4.26
C LYS A 93 -4.70 5.31 3.48
N THR A 94 -3.78 5.92 4.21
CA THR A 94 -2.50 6.35 3.64
C THR A 94 -1.39 5.65 4.42
N ILE A 95 -0.52 4.91 3.73
CA ILE A 95 0.74 4.42 4.29
C ILE A 95 1.82 5.39 3.80
N ASP A 96 2.37 6.20 4.70
CA ASP A 96 3.32 7.26 4.39
C ASP A 96 4.65 7.03 5.11
N GLY A 97 5.63 6.51 4.36
CA GLY A 97 6.98 6.27 4.86
C GLY A 97 7.88 7.51 4.91
N CYS A 98 7.40 8.71 4.55
CA CYS A 98 8.26 9.90 4.56
C CYS A 98 8.93 10.11 5.92
N GLY A 99 10.24 10.40 5.92
CA GLY A 99 11.00 10.66 7.15
C GLY A 99 11.47 9.40 7.90
N ALA A 100 11.19 8.22 7.38
CA ALA A 100 11.74 6.95 7.85
C ALA A 100 12.15 6.09 6.64
N ASP A 101 13.12 5.20 6.86
CA ASP A 101 13.47 4.19 5.87
C ASP A 101 12.67 2.91 6.15
N VAL A 102 11.60 2.68 5.39
CA VAL A 102 10.59 1.64 5.68
C VAL A 102 10.61 0.60 4.58
N HIS A 103 10.96 -0.62 4.96
CA HIS A 103 11.02 -1.78 4.08
C HIS A 103 9.95 -2.79 4.47
N ILE A 104 9.12 -3.19 3.52
CA ILE A 104 8.28 -4.40 3.60
C ILE A 104 9.00 -5.48 2.80
N SER A 105 9.55 -6.48 3.48
CA SER A 105 10.46 -7.42 2.83
C SER A 105 10.59 -8.77 3.51
N TYR A 106 11.08 -9.75 2.74
CA TYR A 106 11.36 -11.12 3.19
C TYR A 106 10.14 -11.85 3.78
N GLY A 107 8.95 -11.47 3.33
CA GLY A 107 7.65 -11.95 3.77
C GLY A 107 6.63 -11.79 2.66
N CYS A 108 5.35 -11.69 3.00
CA CYS A 108 4.26 -11.54 2.04
C CYS A 108 4.04 -10.09 1.58
N GLY A 109 3.25 -9.91 0.52
CA GLY A 109 2.91 -8.61 -0.06
C GLY A 109 1.71 -7.90 0.57
N ILE A 110 1.31 -6.80 -0.08
CA ILE A 110 0.16 -5.96 0.30
C ILE A 110 -1.02 -6.27 -0.63
N THR A 111 -2.22 -6.41 -0.07
CA THR A 111 -3.43 -6.70 -0.84
C THR A 111 -4.47 -5.59 -0.64
N LEU A 112 -4.86 -4.96 -1.74
CA LEU A 112 -5.92 -3.96 -1.84
C LEU A 112 -7.13 -4.60 -2.54
N GLN A 113 -7.95 -5.32 -1.78
CA GLN A 113 -9.09 -6.06 -2.32
C GLN A 113 -10.43 -5.41 -1.95
N PHE A 114 -11.25 -5.09 -2.96
CA PHE A 114 -12.57 -4.49 -2.82
C PHE A 114 -12.57 -3.21 -1.95
N VAL A 115 -11.49 -2.42 -2.07
CA VAL A 115 -11.30 -1.20 -1.29
C VAL A 115 -11.24 0.03 -2.18
N GLN A 116 -11.40 1.19 -1.54
CA GLN A 116 -11.26 2.47 -2.21
C GLN A 116 -10.47 3.48 -1.40
N ASN A 117 -9.92 4.48 -2.09
CA ASN A 117 -9.19 5.60 -1.49
C ASN A 117 -8.01 5.13 -0.65
N VAL A 118 -7.03 4.49 -1.29
CA VAL A 118 -5.79 4.05 -0.63
C VAL A 118 -4.59 4.74 -1.28
N ILE A 119 -3.69 5.26 -0.44
CA ILE A 119 -2.41 5.83 -0.84
C ILE A 119 -1.30 4.99 -0.22
N ILE A 120 -0.33 4.54 -1.03
CA ILE A 120 0.91 3.94 -0.55
C ILE A 120 2.05 4.80 -1.06
N HIS A 121 2.80 5.40 -0.13
CA HIS A 121 3.75 6.45 -0.44
C HIS A 121 5.08 6.29 0.29
N ASN A 122 6.19 6.43 -0.45
CA ASN A 122 7.55 6.54 0.08
C ASN A 122 7.98 5.33 0.94
N ILE A 123 7.79 4.11 0.42
CA ILE A 123 8.24 2.86 1.07
C ILE A 123 8.99 1.96 0.08
N HIS A 124 9.77 1.03 0.62
CA HIS A 124 10.47 -0.01 -0.12
C HIS A 124 9.72 -1.34 0.03
N ILE A 125 9.48 -2.04 -1.08
CA ILE A 125 8.82 -3.36 -1.07
C ILE A 125 9.67 -4.32 -1.91
N HIS A 126 10.28 -5.33 -1.28
CA HIS A 126 11.18 -6.22 -2.01
C HIS A 126 11.34 -7.59 -1.37
N HIS A 127 11.82 -8.58 -2.13
CA HIS A 127 11.99 -9.95 -1.63
C HIS A 127 10.67 -10.49 -1.07
N ILE A 128 9.62 -10.39 -1.88
CA ILE A 128 8.27 -10.81 -1.51
C ILE A 128 8.08 -12.27 -1.90
N PHE A 129 7.51 -13.04 -0.98
CA PHE A 129 7.28 -14.47 -1.11
C PHE A 129 5.78 -14.80 -1.12
N PRO A 130 5.39 -15.95 -1.70
CA PRO A 130 4.02 -16.44 -1.66
C PRO A 130 3.51 -16.58 -0.23
N SER A 131 2.24 -16.24 -0.04
CA SER A 131 1.54 -16.43 1.23
C SER A 131 1.06 -17.87 1.34
N SER A 132 1.21 -18.50 2.51
CA SER A 132 0.66 -19.85 2.74
C SER A 132 -0.87 -19.89 2.79
N GLY A 133 -1.52 -18.73 2.91
CA GLY A 133 -2.95 -18.61 3.19
C GLY A 133 -3.29 -18.98 4.63
N GLY A 134 -4.59 -18.97 4.94
CA GLY A 134 -5.11 -19.25 6.27
C GLY A 134 -6.17 -18.22 6.71
N LEU A 135 -6.52 -18.25 7.99
CA LEU A 135 -7.40 -17.23 8.57
C LEU A 135 -6.59 -15.95 8.79
N ILE A 136 -7.04 -14.85 8.20
CA ILE A 136 -6.39 -13.55 8.27
C ILE A 136 -7.43 -12.51 8.67
N ARG A 137 -7.10 -11.66 9.63
CA ARG A 137 -7.93 -10.51 9.98
C ARG A 137 -7.81 -9.43 8.92
N ASP A 138 -8.95 -9.02 8.36
CA ASP A 138 -9.05 -7.97 7.36
C ASP A 138 -9.75 -6.70 7.89
N SER A 139 -10.42 -6.78 9.04
CA SER A 139 -11.07 -5.64 9.70
C SER A 139 -11.08 -5.79 11.23
N GLU A 140 -11.49 -4.74 11.95
CA GLU A 140 -11.65 -4.77 13.41
C GLU A 140 -12.58 -5.89 13.92
N ASP A 141 -13.58 -6.29 13.12
CA ASP A 141 -14.61 -7.26 13.51
C ASP A 141 -14.72 -8.46 12.56
N HIS A 142 -13.82 -8.58 11.59
CA HIS A 142 -13.84 -9.65 10.60
C HIS A 142 -12.46 -10.24 10.34
N PHE A 143 -12.43 -11.56 10.22
CA PHE A 143 -11.33 -12.33 9.64
C PHE A 143 -11.92 -13.36 8.68
N GLY A 144 -11.24 -13.60 7.57
CA GLY A 144 -11.67 -14.50 6.51
C GLY A 144 -10.60 -15.54 6.21
N PHE A 145 -11.03 -16.65 5.61
CA PHE A 145 -10.09 -17.62 5.05
C PHE A 145 -9.54 -17.10 3.72
N ARG A 146 -8.22 -17.13 3.59
CA ARG A 146 -7.46 -16.68 2.43
C ARG A 146 -6.73 -17.87 1.83
N THR A 147 -6.77 -17.99 0.51
CA THR A 147 -5.99 -18.99 -0.23
C THR A 147 -4.52 -18.60 -0.24
N VAL A 148 -3.70 -19.49 -0.81
CA VAL A 148 -2.30 -19.17 -1.14
C VAL A 148 -2.29 -17.93 -2.03
N GLY A 149 -1.42 -16.98 -1.71
CA GLY A 149 -1.19 -15.77 -2.50
C GLY A 149 0.06 -15.94 -3.33
N ASP A 150 0.08 -15.38 -4.53
CA ASP A 150 1.07 -15.70 -5.57
C ASP A 150 2.48 -15.14 -5.28
N GLY A 151 2.56 -14.12 -4.42
CA GLY A 151 3.83 -13.48 -4.04
C GLY A 151 4.06 -12.13 -4.72
N ASP A 152 2.98 -11.45 -5.10
CA ASP A 152 3.01 -10.08 -5.62
C ASP A 152 3.47 -9.09 -4.55
N GLY A 153 4.15 -8.02 -4.97
CA GLY A 153 4.47 -6.91 -4.08
C GLY A 153 3.23 -6.16 -3.60
N ILE A 154 2.40 -5.70 -4.54
CA ILE A 154 1.10 -5.07 -4.30
C ILE A 154 0.08 -5.67 -5.26
N SER A 155 -0.95 -6.32 -4.73
CA SER A 155 -2.09 -6.82 -5.50
C SER A 155 -3.31 -5.93 -5.31
N ILE A 156 -3.87 -5.40 -6.41
CA ILE A 156 -5.04 -4.52 -6.46
C ILE A 156 -6.17 -5.26 -7.17
N PHE A 157 -7.20 -5.61 -6.41
CA PHE A 157 -8.28 -6.49 -6.86
C PHE A 157 -9.64 -5.82 -6.66
N GLY A 158 -10.36 -5.53 -7.75
CA GLY A 158 -11.68 -4.89 -7.70
C GLY A 158 -11.73 -3.60 -6.89
N SER A 159 -10.66 -2.80 -6.95
CA SER A 159 -10.46 -1.62 -6.10
C SER A 159 -10.43 -0.33 -6.91
N SER A 160 -10.70 0.82 -6.27
CA SER A 160 -10.73 2.10 -6.99
C SER A 160 -10.17 3.29 -6.21
N ASN A 161 -9.72 4.33 -6.93
CA ASN A 161 -9.09 5.51 -6.31
C ASN A 161 -7.86 5.08 -5.49
N ILE A 162 -6.87 4.53 -6.19
CA ILE A 162 -5.62 4.06 -5.62
C ILE A 162 -4.49 4.95 -6.12
N TRP A 163 -3.57 5.31 -5.23
CA TRP A 163 -2.37 6.05 -5.61
C TRP A 163 -1.13 5.41 -5.01
N LEU A 164 -0.29 4.86 -5.89
CA LEU A 164 1.02 4.32 -5.55
C LEU A 164 2.07 5.35 -5.98
N ASP A 165 2.79 5.93 -5.03
CA ASP A 165 3.69 7.05 -5.32
C ASP A 165 5.02 6.95 -4.58
N HIS A 166 6.14 7.21 -5.27
CA HIS A 166 7.47 7.14 -4.65
C HIS A 166 7.78 5.81 -3.96
N ILE A 167 7.22 4.71 -4.46
CA ILE A 167 7.57 3.38 -3.96
C ILE A 167 8.75 2.82 -4.74
N SER A 168 9.64 2.13 -4.04
CA SER A 168 10.74 1.39 -4.65
C SER A 168 10.45 -0.10 -4.53
N MET A 169 10.46 -0.83 -5.65
CA MET A 169 10.15 -2.26 -5.64
C MET A 169 11.14 -3.09 -6.46
N SER A 170 11.43 -4.30 -5.98
CA SER A 170 12.32 -5.26 -6.63
C SER A 170 12.14 -6.68 -6.11
N GLU A 171 12.49 -7.69 -6.91
CA GLU A 171 12.62 -9.08 -6.45
C GLU A 171 11.38 -9.62 -5.71
N SER A 172 10.19 -9.47 -6.28
CA SER A 172 9.02 -10.26 -5.83
C SER A 172 9.12 -11.69 -6.39
N GLN A 173 8.30 -12.61 -5.89
CA GLN A 173 8.24 -13.96 -6.45
C GLN A 173 7.46 -13.98 -7.77
N ASP A 174 6.36 -13.20 -7.84
CA ASP A 174 5.50 -13.07 -9.02
C ASP A 174 5.48 -11.62 -9.53
N GLY A 175 4.38 -10.87 -9.47
CA GLY A 175 4.31 -9.47 -9.91
C GLY A 175 4.93 -8.46 -8.94
N LEU A 176 5.40 -7.29 -9.42
CA LEU A 176 5.57 -6.14 -8.49
C LEU A 176 4.21 -5.51 -8.19
N ILE A 177 3.45 -5.15 -9.22
CA ILE A 177 2.11 -4.55 -9.05
C ILE A 177 1.13 -5.20 -10.01
N ASP A 178 0.07 -5.77 -9.45
CA ASP A 178 -1.03 -6.35 -10.21
C ASP A 178 -2.28 -5.52 -9.98
N ALA A 179 -2.93 -5.06 -11.05
CA ALA A 179 -4.22 -4.39 -11.00
C ALA A 179 -5.22 -5.09 -11.91
N ILE A 180 -6.14 -5.82 -11.28
CA ILE A 180 -7.02 -6.78 -11.95
C ILE A 180 -8.46 -6.66 -11.43
N GLN A 181 -9.38 -7.37 -12.07
CA GLN A 181 -10.75 -7.59 -11.62
C GLN A 181 -11.58 -6.31 -11.53
N GLY A 182 -11.52 -5.49 -12.58
CA GLY A 182 -12.25 -4.23 -12.72
C GLY A 182 -11.70 -3.11 -11.85
N SER A 183 -10.44 -3.22 -11.43
CA SER A 183 -9.77 -2.14 -10.70
C SER A 183 -9.59 -0.92 -11.60
N THR A 184 -9.88 0.27 -11.09
CA THR A 184 -9.90 1.49 -11.90
C THR A 184 -9.55 2.73 -11.08
N ALA A 185 -9.40 3.89 -11.73
CA ALA A 185 -9.00 5.13 -11.09
C ALA A 185 -7.70 4.96 -10.26
N ILE A 186 -6.67 4.40 -10.90
CA ILE A 186 -5.36 4.15 -10.31
C ILE A 186 -4.34 5.12 -10.91
N THR A 187 -3.48 5.67 -10.06
CA THR A 187 -2.26 6.36 -10.49
C THR A 187 -1.05 5.66 -9.88
N ILE A 188 -0.07 5.30 -10.70
CA ILE A 188 1.26 4.82 -10.29
C ILE A 188 2.26 5.88 -10.76
N SER A 189 2.95 6.55 -9.83
CA SER A 189 3.79 7.71 -10.17
C SER A 189 5.08 7.76 -9.37
N ASN A 190 6.15 8.27 -9.98
CA ASN A 190 7.44 8.49 -9.31
C ASN A 190 8.04 7.25 -8.63
N CYS A 191 7.66 6.06 -9.07
CA CYS A 191 8.15 4.79 -8.52
C CYS A 191 9.49 4.39 -9.16
N HIS A 192 10.22 3.51 -8.48
CA HIS A 192 11.46 2.94 -8.97
C HIS A 192 11.37 1.41 -8.94
N PHE A 193 11.33 0.78 -10.11
CA PHE A 193 11.20 -0.67 -10.28
C PHE A 193 12.48 -1.23 -10.89
N THR A 194 13.11 -2.20 -10.24
CA THR A 194 14.38 -2.77 -10.70
C THR A 194 14.49 -4.25 -10.35
N HIS A 195 15.41 -4.97 -10.99
CA HIS A 195 15.77 -6.35 -10.66
C HIS A 195 14.55 -7.28 -10.58
N HIS A 196 13.68 -7.21 -11.58
CA HIS A 196 12.45 -7.99 -11.62
C HIS A 196 11.96 -8.18 -13.06
N ASN A 197 11.38 -9.34 -13.37
CA ASN A 197 10.93 -9.68 -14.72
C ASN A 197 9.49 -9.22 -14.98
N ASP A 198 8.56 -9.64 -14.13
CA ASP A 198 7.12 -9.41 -14.29
C ASP A 198 6.70 -8.19 -13.47
N VAL A 199 6.89 -7.00 -14.05
CA VAL A 199 6.85 -5.73 -13.29
C VAL A 199 5.42 -5.28 -13.00
N MET A 200 4.56 -5.19 -14.01
CA MET A 200 3.19 -4.70 -13.82
C MET A 200 2.22 -5.48 -14.71
N LEU A 201 1.13 -5.97 -14.12
CA LEU A 201 0.01 -6.58 -14.83
C LEU A 201 -1.25 -5.71 -14.70
N PHE A 202 -1.84 -5.34 -15.83
CA PHE A 202 -3.11 -4.60 -15.90
C PHE A 202 -4.14 -5.43 -16.69
N GLY A 203 -5.06 -6.07 -15.95
CA GLY A 203 -5.99 -7.05 -16.50
C GLY A 203 -5.35 -8.44 -16.65
N ALA A 204 -5.94 -9.45 -16.01
CA ALA A 204 -5.33 -10.80 -15.93
C ALA A 204 -5.95 -11.83 -16.88
N SER A 205 -7.05 -11.51 -17.55
CA SER A 205 -7.77 -12.50 -18.36
C SER A 205 -8.44 -11.89 -19.60
N ASP A 206 -8.17 -12.49 -20.75
CA ASP A 206 -8.84 -12.18 -22.04
C ASP A 206 -10.35 -12.42 -22.01
N ALA A 207 -10.86 -13.16 -21.02
CA ALA A 207 -12.27 -13.47 -20.86
C ALA A 207 -13.02 -12.51 -19.91
N TYR A 208 -12.32 -11.63 -19.19
CA TYR A 208 -12.93 -10.78 -18.17
C TYR A 208 -13.26 -9.39 -18.72
N SER A 209 -14.51 -9.18 -19.12
CA SER A 209 -14.95 -7.97 -19.83
C SER A 209 -14.96 -6.66 -19.03
N LYS A 210 -14.66 -6.70 -17.72
CA LYS A 210 -14.57 -5.50 -16.88
C LYS A 210 -13.13 -4.99 -16.71
N ASP A 211 -12.13 -5.76 -17.13
CA ASP A 211 -10.73 -5.31 -17.17
C ASP A 211 -10.46 -4.44 -18.40
#